data_AF-A0A4P2QHK7-F1
#
_entry.id   AF-A0A4P2QHK7-F1
#
_cell.length_a   1.000
_cell.length_b   1.000
_cell.length_c   1.000
_cell.angle_alpha   90.00
_cell.angle_beta   90.00
_cell.angle_gamma   90.00
#
_symmetry.space_group_name_H-M   'P 1'
#
loop_
_entity.id
_entity.type
_entity.pdbx_description
1 polymer ?
#
loop_
_entity_poly.entity_id
_entity_poly.type
_entity_poly.pdbx_seq_one_letter_code
_entity_poly.pdbx_strand_id
1 'polypeptide(L)'
;MIVNRRYVALASICLTSMLGACGDDDVGDSGTGTTSSGTSTSSGTGGEGGATSSTSSGTGGEGGTGGDGGTGGLGGDGGTGGAGGTGGAGGTGGAGGTGGAGGTGGAGGTGGAGGGTGGTGGAGGEAATSAVGTGGAGGDGGAGGDGGAGGGPAYAFQRVVGFSTPESCYWDPEDRVWYVSNIGGEAEAGWISRLDENGTVLDATWIDGLNDPKGMRVFEGVLYVADVDRVLGISLSDHTITEYPIPGGIFVNDVAVDEATGQVYASDSLAQAIHRFDASDPASAELFLQFDDVAGPNGILVDGGSLVMVGSGELAPSGELGPVLSIALADGAITRIGDVAGKFDGVEKDGDGLWVSEWISGKIFRVSADGTSTVAYDLAADHAVGSAADIGFDPERRILCVPDLNDSVAFVTAE
;
A
#
# COMPACT_ATOMS: atom_id res chain seq x y z
N MET A 1 9.18 26.62 -15.85
CA MET A 1 9.19 26.15 -14.46
C MET A 1 9.78 24.75 -14.45
N ILE A 2 11.06 24.60 -14.10
CA ILE A 2 11.79 23.31 -14.03
C ILE A 2 12.63 23.33 -12.73
N VAL A 3 12.03 23.76 -11.61
CA VAL A 3 12.81 24.01 -10.38
C VAL A 3 12.55 22.97 -9.27
N ASN A 4 11.42 22.24 -9.26
CA ASN A 4 11.12 21.34 -8.13
C ASN A 4 11.43 19.83 -8.30
N ARG A 5 11.84 19.36 -9.48
CA ARG A 5 12.15 17.92 -9.68
C ARG A 5 13.44 17.42 -9.02
N ARG A 6 14.21 18.28 -8.35
CA ARG A 6 15.46 17.88 -7.67
C ARG A 6 15.26 17.31 -6.26
N TYR A 7 14.13 17.59 -5.61
CA TYR A 7 13.83 17.04 -4.28
C TYR A 7 13.31 15.59 -4.35
N VAL A 8 12.54 15.26 -5.40
CA VAL A 8 12.13 13.89 -5.75
C VAL A 8 13.34 12.97 -5.92
N ALA A 9 14.42 13.47 -6.52
CA ALA A 9 15.64 12.68 -6.65
C ALA A 9 16.23 12.29 -5.29
N LEU A 10 16.11 13.07 -4.21
CA LEU A 10 16.66 12.68 -2.90
C LEU A 10 15.84 11.57 -2.21
N ALA A 11 14.51 11.58 -2.36
CA ALA A 11 13.63 10.51 -1.89
C ALA A 11 13.77 9.24 -2.75
N SER A 12 13.75 9.37 -4.09
CA SER A 12 13.94 8.25 -5.03
C SER A 12 15.38 7.70 -5.06
N ILE A 13 16.42 8.52 -4.81
CA ILE A 13 17.82 8.05 -4.69
C ILE A 13 18.00 7.19 -3.44
N CYS A 14 17.29 7.48 -2.34
CA CYS A 14 17.29 6.57 -1.19
C CYS A 14 16.73 5.20 -1.56
N LEU A 15 15.60 5.14 -2.28
CA LEU A 15 14.95 3.88 -2.66
C LEU A 15 15.77 3.08 -3.69
N THR A 16 16.37 3.74 -4.68
CA THR A 16 17.16 3.06 -5.73
C THR A 16 18.49 2.50 -5.20
N SER A 17 19.06 3.08 -4.13
CA SER A 17 20.34 2.65 -3.55
C SER A 17 20.25 1.37 -2.69
N MET A 18 19.05 0.89 -2.35
CA MET A 18 18.88 -0.30 -1.48
C MET A 18 18.62 -1.62 -2.23
N LEU A 19 18.27 -1.58 -3.52
CA LEU A 19 18.07 -2.80 -4.33
C LEU A 19 19.36 -3.37 -4.94
N GLY A 20 20.52 -2.74 -4.70
CA GLY A 20 21.80 -3.12 -5.31
C GLY A 20 22.83 -3.79 -4.38
N ALA A 21 22.50 -4.03 -3.11
CA ALA A 21 23.46 -4.55 -2.12
C ALA A 21 23.13 -5.99 -1.69
N CYS A 22 23.05 -6.91 -2.64
CA CYS A 22 23.21 -8.33 -2.38
C CYS A 22 24.07 -8.93 -3.50
N GLY A 23 25.37 -9.08 -3.23
CA GLY A 23 26.31 -9.67 -4.16
C GLY A 23 27.75 -9.45 -3.72
N ASP A 24 28.34 -10.56 -3.24
CA ASP A 24 29.77 -10.85 -3.12
C ASP A 24 30.47 -10.43 -1.82
N ASP A 25 30.42 -11.38 -0.89
CA ASP A 25 31.48 -11.66 0.08
C ASP A 25 32.83 -11.81 -0.66
N ASP A 26 33.85 -11.04 -0.25
CA ASP A 26 35.19 -11.61 -0.23
C ASP A 26 36.03 -11.06 0.94
N VAL A 27 36.64 -12.03 1.61
CA VAL A 27 37.39 -11.94 2.86
C VAL A 27 38.73 -11.24 2.65
N GLY A 28 39.06 -10.25 3.47
CA GLY A 28 40.36 -9.56 3.42
C GLY A 28 40.76 -8.92 4.74
N ASP A 29 41.74 -9.56 5.37
CA ASP A 29 42.38 -9.34 6.68
C ASP A 29 42.70 -7.89 7.11
N SER A 30 42.63 -7.73 8.43
CA SER A 30 43.03 -6.61 9.27
C SER A 30 44.53 -6.30 9.24
N GLY A 31 44.90 -5.02 9.45
CA GLY A 31 46.16 -4.70 10.15
C GLY A 31 46.96 -3.47 9.70
N THR A 32 46.71 -2.36 10.41
CA THR A 32 47.71 -1.36 10.89
C THR A 32 48.50 -0.48 9.92
N GLY A 33 48.47 0.84 10.17
CA GLY A 33 49.52 1.77 9.70
C GLY A 33 49.13 3.24 9.68
N THR A 34 49.34 3.94 10.79
CA THR A 34 49.30 5.41 10.90
C THR A 34 50.49 6.12 10.23
N THR A 35 50.35 7.44 10.06
CA THR A 35 51.32 8.51 9.65
C THR A 35 51.31 8.82 8.14
N SER A 36 51.48 10.03 7.63
CA SER A 36 51.46 11.43 8.10
C SER A 36 51.78 12.32 6.86
N SER A 37 51.21 13.54 6.79
CA SER A 37 51.76 14.75 6.14
C SER A 37 52.27 14.72 4.68
N GLY A 38 51.82 15.69 3.86
CA GLY A 38 52.54 16.05 2.63
C GLY A 38 51.82 17.05 1.72
N THR A 39 52.00 18.34 2.01
CA THR A 39 51.66 19.50 1.16
C THR A 39 52.48 19.53 -0.14
N SER A 40 51.87 19.94 -1.27
CA SER A 40 52.42 20.82 -2.35
C SER A 40 51.65 20.57 -3.67
N THR A 41 50.76 21.47 -4.10
CA THR A 41 50.94 22.66 -4.96
C THR A 41 51.36 22.38 -6.42
N SER A 42 50.67 23.14 -7.30
CA SER A 42 51.06 23.57 -8.65
C SER A 42 50.78 22.56 -9.78
N SER A 43 50.41 22.92 -11.00
CA SER A 43 49.98 24.15 -11.67
C SER A 43 49.87 23.81 -13.16
N GLY A 44 49.04 24.55 -13.91
CA GLY A 44 49.23 24.73 -15.36
C GLY A 44 48.28 23.90 -16.24
N THR A 45 47.32 24.54 -16.93
CA THR A 45 47.43 25.06 -18.33
C THR A 45 47.63 23.93 -19.34
N GLY A 46 46.87 23.73 -20.41
CA GLY A 46 45.97 24.57 -21.21
C GLY A 46 46.03 24.06 -22.67
N GLY A 47 45.06 24.45 -23.52
CA GLY A 47 45.06 24.28 -24.99
C GLY A 47 44.38 22.99 -25.47
N GLU A 48 43.21 23.02 -26.12
CA GLU A 48 42.82 23.54 -27.45
C GLU A 48 43.26 22.70 -28.66
N GLY A 49 42.30 22.49 -29.57
CA GLY A 49 42.47 22.01 -30.95
C GLY A 49 42.10 20.52 -31.11
N GLY A 50 41.30 20.09 -32.08
CA GLY A 50 40.78 20.71 -33.29
C GLY A 50 40.23 19.57 -34.17
N ALA A 51 39.22 19.90 -34.97
CA ALA A 51 38.42 19.01 -35.81
C ALA A 51 39.23 18.14 -36.79
N THR A 52 38.64 17.02 -37.24
CA THR A 52 38.35 16.79 -38.68
C THR A 52 37.48 15.56 -38.92
N SER A 53 36.62 15.74 -39.91
CA SER A 53 35.67 14.84 -40.57
C SER A 53 36.32 13.68 -41.34
N SER A 54 35.59 12.57 -41.52
CA SER A 54 35.44 11.97 -42.86
C SER A 54 34.21 11.04 -42.95
N THR A 55 33.49 11.24 -44.04
CA THR A 55 32.35 10.50 -44.59
C THR A 55 32.78 9.18 -45.24
N SER A 56 31.94 8.14 -45.22
CA SER A 56 31.82 7.25 -46.38
C SER A 56 30.41 6.64 -46.47
N SER A 57 29.83 6.82 -47.65
CA SER A 57 28.56 6.28 -48.15
C SER A 57 28.75 4.89 -48.75
N GLY A 58 27.78 4.00 -48.55
CA GLY A 58 27.67 2.72 -49.26
C GLY A 58 26.20 2.35 -49.49
N THR A 59 25.84 2.23 -50.76
CA THR A 59 24.49 2.08 -51.34
C THR A 59 24.04 0.63 -51.48
N GLY A 60 22.72 0.40 -51.35
CA GLY A 60 21.92 -0.35 -52.33
C GLY A 60 21.62 -1.84 -52.06
N GLY A 61 20.33 -2.16 -52.02
CA GLY A 61 19.78 -3.52 -52.18
C GLY A 61 18.25 -3.51 -52.07
N GLU A 62 17.54 -3.48 -53.20
CA GLU A 62 16.08 -3.65 -53.29
C GLU A 62 15.71 -5.13 -53.45
N GLY A 63 14.51 -5.51 -52.96
CA GLY A 63 13.67 -6.52 -53.58
C GLY A 63 13.35 -7.78 -52.76
N GLY A 64 12.14 -7.82 -52.19
CA GLY A 64 11.48 -9.04 -51.74
C GLY A 64 9.98 -8.80 -51.56
N THR A 65 9.18 -9.33 -52.49
CA THR A 65 7.70 -9.27 -52.47
C THR A 65 7.10 -10.53 -51.85
N GLY A 66 6.09 -10.34 -50.99
CA GLY A 66 4.90 -11.18 -50.88
C GLY A 66 5.04 -12.55 -50.20
N GLY A 67 4.56 -12.63 -48.95
CA GLY A 67 4.02 -13.87 -48.38
C GLY A 67 2.55 -13.64 -48.04
N ASP A 68 1.67 -14.47 -48.59
CA ASP A 68 0.22 -14.37 -48.40
C ASP A 68 -0.20 -14.68 -46.95
N GLY A 69 -1.09 -13.85 -46.43
CA GLY A 69 -1.72 -14.05 -45.12
C GLY A 69 -2.60 -15.30 -45.13
N GLY A 70 -2.41 -16.16 -44.12
CA GLY A 70 -3.31 -17.29 -43.87
C GLY A 70 -4.71 -16.80 -43.57
N THR A 71 -5.70 -17.36 -44.27
CA THR A 71 -7.12 -17.14 -43.98
C THR A 71 -7.48 -17.78 -42.64
N GLY A 72 -7.96 -16.97 -41.69
CA GLY A 72 -8.58 -17.45 -40.46
C GLY A 72 -9.75 -18.38 -40.79
N GLY A 73 -9.84 -19.49 -40.07
CA GLY A 73 -10.96 -20.43 -40.19
C GLY A 73 -12.27 -19.75 -39.85
N LEU A 74 -13.31 -20.04 -40.63
CA LEU A 74 -14.67 -19.63 -40.32
C LEU A 74 -15.11 -20.32 -39.01
N GLY A 75 -15.51 -19.53 -38.02
CA GLY A 75 -16.20 -20.03 -36.84
C GLY A 75 -17.46 -20.78 -37.27
N GLY A 76 -17.68 -21.96 -36.69
CA GLY A 76 -18.88 -22.74 -36.96
C GLY A 76 -20.14 -21.96 -36.57
N ASP A 77 -21.17 -22.06 -37.40
CA ASP A 77 -22.48 -21.49 -37.11
C ASP A 77 -23.02 -22.07 -35.79
N GLY A 78 -23.39 -21.17 -34.87
CA GLY A 78 -24.11 -21.54 -33.66
C GLY A 78 -25.43 -22.21 -34.00
N GLY A 79 -25.69 -23.36 -33.38
CA GLY A 79 -26.93 -24.10 -33.59
C GLY A 79 -28.16 -23.23 -33.36
N THR A 80 -29.13 -23.33 -34.27
CA THR A 80 -30.43 -22.66 -34.15
C THR A 80 -31.16 -23.15 -32.91
N GLY A 81 -31.46 -22.24 -31.98
CA GLY A 81 -32.33 -22.49 -30.84
C GLY A 81 -33.69 -23.02 -31.31
N GLY A 82 -34.14 -24.12 -30.71
CA GLY A 82 -35.45 -24.70 -31.00
C GLY A 82 -36.57 -23.69 -30.74
N ALA A 83 -37.56 -23.69 -31.63
CA ALA A 83 -38.72 -22.80 -31.55
C ALA A 83 -39.46 -22.96 -30.22
N GLY A 84 -39.71 -21.83 -29.55
CA GLY A 84 -40.60 -21.75 -28.40
C GLY A 84 -42.01 -22.19 -28.76
N GLY A 85 -42.50 -23.21 -28.06
CA GLY A 85 -43.90 -23.62 -28.15
C GLY A 85 -44.81 -22.51 -27.65
N THR A 86 -45.82 -22.16 -28.45
CA THR A 86 -46.82 -21.14 -28.16
C THR A 86 -47.65 -21.52 -26.94
N GLY A 87 -47.84 -20.55 -26.04
CA GLY A 87 -48.65 -20.68 -24.83
C GLY A 87 -50.11 -21.05 -25.10
N GLY A 88 -50.60 -22.02 -24.34
CA GLY A 88 -52.03 -22.21 -24.08
C GLY A 88 -52.39 -21.59 -22.73
N ALA A 89 -53.49 -20.83 -22.70
CA ALA A 89 -54.02 -20.22 -21.47
C ALA A 89 -54.46 -21.28 -20.45
N GLY A 90 -54.27 -20.94 -19.18
CA GLY A 90 -54.27 -21.86 -18.05
C GLY A 90 -55.60 -22.50 -17.64
N GLY A 91 -55.44 -23.61 -16.93
CA GLY A 91 -56.42 -24.26 -16.07
C GLY A 91 -55.79 -24.53 -14.70
N THR A 92 -56.59 -24.37 -13.66
CA THR A 92 -56.22 -24.25 -12.24
C THR A 92 -55.64 -25.51 -11.58
N GLY A 93 -54.60 -25.29 -10.74
CA GLY A 93 -54.42 -25.88 -9.41
C GLY A 93 -54.36 -27.41 -9.26
N GLY A 94 -53.14 -27.93 -9.15
CA GLY A 94 -52.84 -29.24 -8.57
C GLY A 94 -51.61 -29.16 -7.67
N ALA A 95 -51.65 -29.85 -6.53
CA ALA A 95 -50.65 -29.81 -5.46
C ALA A 95 -49.24 -30.27 -5.91
N GLY A 96 -48.22 -29.75 -5.21
CA GLY A 96 -46.80 -29.92 -5.52
C GLY A 96 -46.32 -31.37 -5.57
N GLY A 97 -45.49 -31.66 -6.58
CA GLY A 97 -44.72 -32.89 -6.68
C GLY A 97 -43.45 -32.82 -5.84
N THR A 98 -43.22 -33.86 -5.04
CA THR A 98 -41.95 -34.10 -4.33
C THR A 98 -40.84 -34.46 -5.32
N GLY A 99 -39.62 -34.00 -5.01
CA GLY A 99 -38.42 -34.16 -5.83
C GLY A 99 -38.11 -35.60 -6.25
N GLY A 100 -37.62 -35.73 -7.49
CA GLY A 100 -37.11 -36.99 -8.01
C GLY A 100 -35.82 -37.40 -7.28
N ALA A 101 -35.75 -38.68 -6.92
CA ALA A 101 -34.56 -39.29 -6.34
C ALA A 101 -33.41 -39.31 -7.36
N GLY A 102 -32.20 -39.02 -6.86
CA GLY A 102 -30.95 -39.09 -7.61
C GLY A 102 -30.70 -40.50 -8.17
N GLY A 103 -30.09 -40.54 -9.36
CA GLY A 103 -29.75 -41.77 -10.05
C GLY A 103 -28.81 -42.65 -9.25
N THR A 104 -29.11 -43.94 -9.21
CA THR A 104 -28.25 -44.97 -8.63
C THR A 104 -27.07 -45.26 -9.55
N GLY A 105 -25.86 -45.12 -9.01
CA GLY A 105 -24.61 -45.56 -9.64
C GLY A 105 -24.60 -47.06 -9.93
N GLY A 106 -23.93 -47.42 -11.02
CA GLY A 106 -23.90 -48.76 -11.59
C GLY A 106 -23.21 -49.82 -10.73
N ALA A 107 -23.54 -51.07 -11.05
CA ALA A 107 -23.12 -52.29 -10.37
C ALA A 107 -21.61 -52.55 -10.47
N GLY A 108 -20.97 -52.77 -9.31
CA GLY A 108 -19.70 -53.48 -9.16
C GLY A 108 -19.96 -54.90 -8.66
N GLY A 109 -19.30 -55.87 -9.28
CA GLY A 109 -19.58 -57.31 -9.15
C GLY A 109 -19.29 -57.94 -7.78
N THR A 110 -19.85 -59.14 -7.64
CA THR A 110 -19.97 -59.97 -6.44
C THR A 110 -18.71 -60.76 -6.07
N GLY A 111 -18.49 -60.92 -4.76
CA GLY A 111 -17.71 -62.01 -4.13
C GLY A 111 -17.24 -61.59 -2.73
N GLY A 112 -17.42 -62.30 -1.63
CA GLY A 112 -18.05 -63.56 -1.30
C GLY A 112 -18.35 -63.58 0.21
N ALA A 113 -19.09 -64.59 0.65
CA ALA A 113 -19.87 -64.62 1.89
C ALA A 113 -19.10 -64.89 3.20
N GLY A 114 -19.77 -64.54 4.31
CA GLY A 114 -19.59 -65.09 5.66
C GLY A 114 -19.45 -63.98 6.71
N GLY A 115 -20.25 -63.83 7.76
CA GLY A 115 -21.36 -64.61 8.33
C GLY A 115 -21.50 -64.22 9.82
N GLY A 116 -22.73 -64.13 10.33
CA GLY A 116 -23.09 -64.11 11.76
C GLY A 116 -23.05 -62.74 12.44
N THR A 117 -24.16 -61.99 12.58
CA THR A 117 -25.30 -62.08 13.53
C THR A 117 -25.01 -61.78 15.00
N GLY A 118 -25.74 -60.79 15.51
CA GLY A 118 -26.14 -60.64 16.92
C GLY A 118 -25.11 -59.93 17.79
N GLY A 119 -25.44 -59.00 18.66
CA GLY A 119 -26.72 -58.54 19.15
C GLY A 119 -26.44 -57.45 20.19
N THR A 120 -27.48 -56.67 20.43
CA THR A 120 -27.58 -55.50 21.31
C THR A 120 -27.09 -55.69 22.74
N GLY A 121 -26.60 -54.58 23.31
CA GLY A 121 -27.12 -54.11 24.59
C GLY A 121 -26.09 -53.93 25.71
N GLY A 122 -26.25 -52.83 26.45
CA GLY A 122 -25.92 -52.78 27.86
C GLY A 122 -24.75 -51.87 28.21
N ALA A 123 -25.08 -50.62 28.50
CA ALA A 123 -24.27 -49.71 29.29
C ALA A 123 -24.00 -50.26 30.71
N GLY A 124 -22.90 -49.79 31.31
CA GLY A 124 -22.83 -49.62 32.76
C GLY A 124 -21.48 -49.97 33.40
N GLY A 125 -20.95 -49.01 34.17
CA GLY A 125 -20.06 -49.23 35.32
C GLY A 125 -18.59 -49.29 34.95
N GLU A 126 -17.88 -48.16 34.97
CA GLU A 126 -17.19 -47.61 36.14
C GLU A 126 -16.12 -48.53 36.75
N ALA A 127 -14.91 -47.99 36.65
CA ALA A 127 -13.91 -47.83 37.70
C ALA A 127 -13.02 -49.02 38.08
N ALA A 128 -11.73 -48.66 38.08
CA ALA A 128 -10.71 -49.07 39.02
C ALA A 128 -10.20 -50.51 38.87
N THR A 129 -8.91 -50.81 38.93
CA THR A 129 -7.70 -50.07 39.32
C THR A 129 -6.56 -51.07 39.12
N SER A 130 -5.42 -50.60 38.58
CA SER A 130 -4.07 -51.14 38.83
C SER A 130 -3.82 -52.62 38.44
N ALA A 131 -2.64 -53.10 38.12
CA ALA A 131 -1.30 -52.54 38.09
C ALA A 131 -0.45 -53.54 37.29
N VAL A 132 0.54 -52.99 36.58
CA VAL A 132 1.92 -53.49 36.45
C VAL A 132 2.15 -54.89 35.85
N GLY A 133 2.89 -54.89 34.73
CA GLY A 133 3.67 -56.01 34.21
C GLY A 133 4.28 -55.63 32.85
N THR A 134 5.29 -54.76 32.83
CA THR A 134 6.70 -55.09 32.55
C THR A 134 6.97 -55.92 31.30
N GLY A 135 7.63 -55.28 30.33
CA GLY A 135 8.71 -55.90 29.55
C GLY A 135 8.41 -56.17 28.07
N GLY A 136 9.20 -55.57 27.19
CA GLY A 136 9.34 -56.02 25.80
C GLY A 136 9.73 -54.91 24.84
N ALA A 137 11.03 -54.75 24.62
CA ALA A 137 11.65 -53.77 23.73
C ALA A 137 11.53 -54.13 22.24
N GLY A 138 11.67 -53.10 21.39
CA GLY A 138 12.32 -53.22 20.08
C GLY A 138 11.48 -52.79 18.87
N GLY A 139 11.94 -51.75 18.18
CA GLY A 139 11.45 -51.40 16.83
C GLY A 139 11.73 -49.95 16.43
N ASP A 140 12.98 -49.66 16.05
CA ASP A 140 13.38 -48.42 15.38
C ASP A 140 12.74 -48.29 13.99
N GLY A 141 12.50 -47.04 13.57
CA GLY A 141 12.50 -46.67 12.15
C GLY A 141 11.36 -45.75 11.72
N GLY A 142 11.70 -44.50 11.36
CA GLY A 142 10.84 -43.67 10.51
C GLY A 142 10.84 -42.18 10.85
N ALA A 143 11.99 -41.52 10.72
CA ALA A 143 12.05 -40.07 10.51
C ALA A 143 11.69 -39.75 9.05
N GLY A 144 11.03 -38.62 8.81
CA GLY A 144 10.77 -38.07 7.47
C GLY A 144 9.37 -37.53 7.36
N GLY A 145 9.16 -36.32 7.88
CA GLY A 145 7.87 -35.66 7.94
C GLY A 145 8.02 -34.19 8.29
N ASP A 146 9.05 -33.56 7.74
CA ASP A 146 9.27 -32.12 7.69
C ASP A 146 8.28 -31.54 6.67
N GLY A 147 7.00 -31.67 7.01
CA GLY A 147 5.97 -30.78 6.50
C GLY A 147 6.15 -29.46 7.22
N GLY A 148 6.94 -28.58 6.63
CA GLY A 148 7.03 -27.19 7.05
C GLY A 148 5.63 -26.60 7.08
N ALA A 149 5.07 -26.48 8.28
CA ALA A 149 3.98 -25.57 8.56
C ALA A 149 4.58 -24.16 8.50
N GLY A 150 4.72 -23.64 7.28
CA GLY A 150 4.88 -22.21 7.07
C GLY A 150 3.58 -21.56 7.49
N GLY A 151 3.46 -21.23 8.78
CA GLY A 151 2.42 -20.38 9.29
C GLY A 151 2.59 -19.02 8.64
N GLY A 152 1.87 -18.78 7.55
CA GLY A 152 1.71 -17.44 7.00
C GLY A 152 1.14 -16.50 8.07
N PRO A 153 1.30 -15.19 7.90
CA PRO A 153 0.77 -14.20 8.83
C PRO A 153 -0.72 -14.44 9.09
N ALA A 154 -1.14 -14.20 10.34
CA ALA A 154 -2.46 -14.59 10.84
C ALA A 154 -3.61 -13.69 10.35
N TYR A 155 -3.32 -12.62 9.59
CA TYR A 155 -4.28 -11.63 9.14
C TYR A 155 -4.61 -11.74 7.65
N ALA A 156 -5.78 -11.24 7.25
CA ALA A 156 -6.17 -11.20 5.85
C ALA A 156 -5.44 -10.06 5.12
N PHE A 157 -4.88 -10.40 3.95
CA PHE A 157 -4.02 -9.54 3.16
C PHE A 157 -4.37 -9.65 1.67
N GLN A 158 -4.36 -8.52 0.97
CA GLN A 158 -4.47 -8.42 -0.48
C GLN A 158 -3.47 -7.39 -1.00
N ARG A 159 -2.71 -7.74 -2.05
CA ARG A 159 -1.83 -6.80 -2.76
C ARG A 159 -2.41 -6.50 -4.13
N VAL A 160 -2.50 -5.22 -4.46
CA VAL A 160 -2.90 -4.73 -5.78
C VAL A 160 -1.69 -4.03 -6.39
N VAL A 161 -1.34 -4.39 -7.62
CA VAL A 161 -0.17 -3.85 -8.34
C VAL A 161 -0.63 -2.98 -9.51
N GLY A 162 0.31 -2.24 -10.11
CA GLY A 162 0.05 -1.38 -11.27
C GLY A 162 -0.04 0.11 -10.94
N PHE A 163 0.51 0.49 -9.79
CA PHE A 163 0.69 1.87 -9.36
C PHE A 163 2.11 2.35 -9.70
N SER A 164 2.37 3.65 -9.66
CA SER A 164 3.72 4.21 -9.80
C SER A 164 4.04 5.11 -8.62
N THR A 165 4.88 4.61 -7.72
CA THR A 165 5.21 5.28 -6.46
C THR A 165 3.95 5.80 -5.78
N PRO A 166 3.02 4.90 -5.40
CA PRO A 166 1.83 5.31 -4.69
C PRO A 166 2.22 5.83 -3.30
N GLU A 167 1.75 7.01 -2.92
CA GLU A 167 2.18 7.70 -1.69
C GLU A 167 1.11 7.69 -0.60
N SER A 168 -0.16 7.82 -0.96
CA SER A 168 -1.26 7.90 0.00
C SER A 168 -2.47 7.08 -0.42
N CYS A 169 -3.17 6.52 0.57
CA CYS A 169 -4.52 6.00 0.44
C CYS A 169 -5.52 6.85 1.25
N TYR A 170 -6.72 7.06 0.70
CA TYR A 170 -7.84 7.62 1.46
C TYR A 170 -9.12 6.81 1.23
N TRP A 171 -9.83 6.49 2.32
CA TRP A 171 -11.16 5.88 2.27
C TRP A 171 -12.24 6.96 2.26
N ASP A 172 -13.08 6.95 1.24
CA ASP A 172 -14.29 7.76 1.20
C ASP A 172 -15.51 6.88 1.57
N PRO A 173 -16.09 7.05 2.77
CA PRO A 173 -17.22 6.25 3.21
C PRO A 173 -18.53 6.58 2.49
N GLU A 174 -18.68 7.78 1.91
CA GLU A 174 -19.90 8.20 1.22
C GLU A 174 -20.02 7.48 -0.13
N ASP A 175 -18.96 7.54 -0.93
CA ASP A 175 -18.90 6.89 -2.24
C ASP A 175 -18.42 5.44 -2.20
N ARG A 176 -17.93 4.98 -1.04
CA ARG A 176 -17.38 3.63 -0.81
C ARG A 176 -16.23 3.29 -1.76
N VAL A 177 -15.32 4.25 -1.91
CA VAL A 177 -14.15 4.13 -2.78
C VAL A 177 -12.87 4.44 -2.03
N TRP A 178 -11.79 3.78 -2.46
CA TRP A 178 -10.44 4.16 -2.11
C TRP A 178 -9.88 5.09 -3.18
N TYR A 179 -9.34 6.22 -2.77
CA TYR A 179 -8.47 7.04 -3.60
C TYR A 179 -7.02 6.67 -3.28
N VAL A 180 -6.19 6.56 -4.32
CA VAL A 180 -4.75 6.31 -4.17
C VAL A 180 -3.99 7.35 -4.98
N SER A 181 -3.13 8.13 -4.33
CA SER A 181 -2.23 9.04 -5.03
C SER A 181 -1.02 8.28 -5.57
N ASN A 182 -0.60 8.66 -6.77
CA ASN A 182 0.58 8.14 -7.45
C ASN A 182 1.47 9.33 -7.79
N ILE A 183 2.66 9.37 -7.21
CA ILE A 183 3.65 10.39 -7.52
C ILE A 183 4.01 10.35 -9.02
N GLY A 184 3.95 9.16 -9.61
CA GLY A 184 4.41 8.91 -10.97
C GLY A 184 5.92 8.66 -10.96
N GLY A 185 6.65 9.25 -11.89
CA GLY A 185 8.09 9.04 -12.02
C GLY A 185 8.77 10.19 -12.75
N GLU A 186 10.09 10.12 -12.95
CA GLU A 186 10.83 11.22 -13.58
C GLU A 186 10.26 11.63 -14.96
N ALA A 187 9.65 10.71 -15.69
CA ALA A 187 9.05 10.94 -17.01
C ALA A 187 7.51 10.91 -17.03
N GLU A 188 6.87 10.73 -15.88
CA GLU A 188 5.43 10.50 -15.76
C GLU A 188 4.83 11.48 -14.76
N ALA A 189 3.79 12.21 -15.17
CA ALA A 189 3.07 13.09 -14.25
C ALA A 189 2.31 12.24 -13.22
N GLY A 190 2.12 12.76 -12.02
CA GLY A 190 1.33 12.08 -11.00
C GLY A 190 -0.16 12.03 -11.33
N TRP A 191 -0.86 11.12 -10.67
CA TRP A 191 -2.30 10.93 -10.82
C TRP A 191 -2.96 10.36 -9.56
N ILE A 192 -4.29 10.42 -9.53
CA ILE A 192 -5.11 9.72 -8.52
C ILE A 192 -5.79 8.51 -9.17
N SER A 193 -5.71 7.36 -8.53
CA SER A 193 -6.47 6.14 -8.87
C SER A 193 -7.71 6.01 -8.00
N ARG A 194 -8.75 5.33 -8.50
CA ARG A 194 -9.93 4.92 -7.73
C ARG A 194 -10.08 3.41 -7.71
N LEU A 195 -10.31 2.88 -6.52
CA LEU A 195 -10.64 1.47 -6.30
C LEU A 195 -11.98 1.37 -5.57
N ASP A 196 -12.68 0.26 -5.77
CA ASP A 196 -13.86 -0.07 -4.97
C ASP A 196 -13.47 -0.53 -3.56
N GLU A 197 -14.47 -0.70 -2.70
CA GLU A 197 -14.34 -1.21 -1.33
C GLU A 197 -13.60 -2.56 -1.16
N ASN A 198 -13.38 -3.31 -2.24
CA ASN A 198 -12.67 -4.60 -2.24
C ASN A 198 -11.28 -4.49 -2.90
N GLY A 199 -10.80 -3.28 -3.16
CA GLY A 199 -9.51 -3.04 -3.81
C GLY A 199 -9.52 -3.36 -5.31
N THR A 200 -10.68 -3.46 -5.96
CA THR A 200 -10.76 -3.58 -7.42
C THR A 200 -10.57 -2.20 -8.05
N VAL A 201 -9.62 -2.07 -8.97
CA VAL A 201 -9.42 -0.82 -9.70
C VAL A 201 -10.65 -0.48 -10.54
N LEU A 202 -11.29 0.64 -10.21
CA LEU A 202 -12.40 1.21 -10.97
C LEU A 202 -11.89 2.12 -12.09
N ASP A 203 -10.89 2.95 -11.76
CA ASP A 203 -10.21 3.84 -12.68
C ASP A 203 -8.75 4.00 -12.24
N ALA A 204 -7.83 3.56 -13.09
CA ALA A 204 -6.41 3.59 -12.75
C ALA A 204 -5.84 5.01 -12.74
N THR A 205 -6.37 5.92 -13.57
CA THR A 205 -5.82 7.27 -13.79
C THR A 205 -6.97 8.28 -13.80
N TRP A 206 -7.74 8.31 -12.71
CA TRP A 206 -8.98 9.08 -12.59
C TRP A 206 -8.77 10.59 -12.74
N ILE A 207 -7.69 11.11 -12.15
CA ILE A 207 -7.23 12.51 -12.32
C ILE A 207 -5.74 12.48 -12.62
N ASP A 208 -5.32 12.99 -13.77
CA ASP A 208 -3.93 12.96 -14.24
C ASP A 208 -3.30 14.36 -14.34
N GLY A 209 -2.01 14.41 -14.67
CA GLY A 209 -1.28 15.66 -14.91
C GLY A 209 -0.88 16.41 -13.63
N LEU A 210 -0.90 15.74 -12.48
CA LEU A 210 -0.46 16.28 -11.20
C LEU A 210 1.08 16.27 -11.12
N ASN A 211 1.70 17.01 -10.19
CA ASN A 211 3.16 17.03 -10.13
C ASN A 211 3.73 15.89 -9.30
N ASP A 212 3.26 15.76 -8.07
CA ASP A 212 3.69 14.78 -7.06
C ASP A 212 2.57 14.74 -5.99
N PRO A 213 1.41 14.16 -6.34
CA PRO A 213 0.28 14.10 -5.41
C PRO A 213 0.61 13.15 -4.25
N LYS A 214 0.33 13.60 -3.03
CA LYS A 214 0.64 12.86 -1.80
C LYS A 214 -0.61 12.62 -0.96
N GLY A 215 -0.62 13.05 0.30
CA GLY A 215 -1.73 12.87 1.23
C GLY A 215 -3.01 13.58 0.80
N MET A 216 -4.15 13.00 1.18
CA MET A 216 -5.46 13.39 0.65
C MET A 216 -6.59 13.25 1.67
N ARG A 217 -7.60 14.12 1.55
CA ARG A 217 -8.88 14.05 2.31
C ARG A 217 -10.05 14.58 1.51
N VAL A 218 -11.23 13.99 1.68
CA VAL A 218 -12.48 14.55 1.15
C VAL A 218 -13.16 15.44 2.19
N PHE A 219 -13.66 16.58 1.75
CA PHE A 219 -14.59 17.42 2.50
C PHE A 219 -15.59 18.08 1.56
N GLU A 220 -16.88 18.01 1.88
CA GLU A 220 -18.00 18.58 1.10
C GLU A 220 -17.94 18.29 -0.42
N GLY A 221 -17.62 17.05 -0.81
CA GLY A 221 -17.56 16.63 -2.21
C GLY A 221 -16.33 17.13 -2.99
N VAL A 222 -15.30 17.59 -2.27
CA VAL A 222 -14.00 17.99 -2.82
C VAL A 222 -12.91 17.10 -2.22
N LEU A 223 -12.11 16.46 -3.06
CA LEU A 223 -10.87 15.78 -2.67
C LEU A 223 -9.73 16.79 -2.63
N TYR A 224 -9.22 17.08 -1.44
CA TYR A 224 -8.03 17.88 -1.22
C TYR A 224 -6.79 16.99 -1.31
N VAL A 225 -5.81 17.39 -2.12
CA VAL A 225 -4.59 16.62 -2.41
C VAL A 225 -3.37 17.52 -2.27
N ALA A 226 -2.41 17.12 -1.43
CA ALA A 226 -1.10 17.77 -1.36
C ALA A 226 -0.33 17.58 -2.69
N ASP A 227 0.19 18.66 -3.30
CA ASP A 227 0.94 18.64 -4.56
C ASP A 227 2.12 19.62 -4.52
N VAL A 228 3.21 19.21 -3.86
CA VAL A 228 4.51 19.91 -3.75
C VAL A 228 4.48 21.24 -2.99
N ASP A 229 3.93 22.29 -3.57
CA ASP A 229 3.94 23.68 -3.06
C ASP A 229 2.53 24.26 -2.90
N ARG A 230 1.51 23.41 -3.07
CA ARG A 230 0.10 23.76 -2.99
C ARG A 230 -0.73 22.56 -2.57
N VAL A 231 -1.98 22.83 -2.25
CA VAL A 231 -3.04 21.81 -2.19
C VAL A 231 -3.97 22.00 -3.39
N LEU A 232 -4.42 20.90 -3.99
CA LEU A 232 -5.42 20.89 -5.04
C LEU A 232 -6.75 20.44 -4.46
N GLY A 233 -7.82 21.22 -4.64
CA GLY A 233 -9.18 20.78 -4.39
C GLY A 233 -9.81 20.29 -5.69
N ILE A 234 -10.13 19.00 -5.77
CA ILE A 234 -10.71 18.35 -6.93
C ILE A 234 -12.18 18.05 -6.62
N SER A 235 -13.10 18.69 -7.36
CA SER A 235 -14.53 18.40 -7.25
C SER A 235 -14.81 16.95 -7.67
N LEU A 236 -15.42 16.16 -6.78
CA LEU A 236 -15.79 14.77 -7.08
C LEU A 236 -16.89 14.68 -8.14
N SER A 237 -17.68 15.75 -8.31
CA SER A 237 -18.84 15.76 -9.19
C SER A 237 -18.51 16.04 -10.67
N ASP A 238 -17.52 16.88 -10.94
CA ASP A 238 -17.18 17.36 -12.28
C ASP A 238 -15.68 17.44 -12.57
N HIS A 239 -14.85 17.02 -11.61
CA HIS A 239 -13.39 16.99 -11.67
C HIS A 239 -12.74 18.36 -11.86
N THR A 240 -13.46 19.45 -11.58
CA THR A 240 -12.88 20.80 -11.58
C THR A 240 -11.80 20.89 -10.51
N ILE A 241 -10.61 21.37 -10.89
CA ILE A 241 -9.46 21.54 -9.99
C ILE A 241 -9.36 23.02 -9.58
N THR A 242 -9.29 23.24 -8.28
CA THR A 242 -9.00 24.54 -7.64
C THR A 242 -7.66 24.46 -6.92
N GLU A 243 -6.79 25.44 -7.13
CA GLU A 243 -5.49 25.49 -6.44
C GLU A 243 -5.56 26.34 -5.17
N TYR A 244 -4.96 25.82 -4.10
CA TYR A 244 -4.73 26.48 -2.82
C TYR A 244 -3.20 26.65 -2.66
N PRO A 245 -2.60 27.74 -3.17
CA PRO A 245 -1.17 27.95 -3.10
C PRO A 245 -0.73 28.07 -1.64
N ILE A 246 0.32 27.37 -1.23
CA ILE A 246 0.89 27.48 0.12
C ILE A 246 2.07 28.46 0.07
N PRO A 247 1.96 29.67 0.68
CA PRO A 247 3.03 30.65 0.62
C PRO A 247 4.30 30.12 1.30
N GLY A 248 5.37 29.98 0.51
CA GLY A 248 6.63 29.43 0.98
C GLY A 248 6.67 27.91 1.08
N GLY A 249 5.65 27.21 0.56
CA GLY A 249 5.62 25.76 0.51
C GLY A 249 6.82 25.19 -0.25
N ILE A 250 7.39 24.12 0.29
CA ILE A 250 8.57 23.41 -0.22
C ILE A 250 8.22 21.96 -0.52
N PHE A 251 7.61 21.27 0.43
CA PHE A 251 7.30 19.85 0.34
C PHE A 251 6.02 19.55 1.13
N VAL A 252 4.90 20.10 0.65
CA VAL A 252 3.57 19.84 1.19
C VAL A 252 3.27 18.36 1.05
N ASN A 253 3.01 17.67 2.17
CA ASN A 253 2.99 16.21 2.21
C ASN A 253 1.60 15.63 2.45
N ASP A 254 0.90 16.08 3.48
CA ASP A 254 -0.39 15.52 3.84
C ASP A 254 -1.41 16.62 4.18
N VAL A 255 -2.69 16.27 4.13
CA VAL A 255 -3.84 17.15 4.32
C VAL A 255 -4.73 16.56 5.41
N ALA A 256 -5.23 17.42 6.30
CA ALA A 256 -6.30 17.08 7.23
C ALA A 256 -7.38 18.15 7.22
N VAL A 257 -8.64 17.78 7.48
CA VAL A 257 -9.75 18.74 7.50
C VAL A 257 -10.45 18.67 8.85
N ASP A 258 -10.67 19.83 9.47
CA ASP A 258 -11.64 19.98 10.55
C ASP A 258 -13.04 20.13 9.94
N GLU A 259 -13.76 19.01 9.84
CA GLU A 259 -15.09 18.97 9.23
C GLU A 259 -16.11 19.88 9.93
N ALA A 260 -15.90 20.22 11.22
CA ALA A 260 -16.83 21.08 11.94
C ALA A 260 -16.74 22.55 11.50
N THR A 261 -15.59 22.95 10.93
CA THR A 261 -15.31 24.34 10.57
C THR A 261 -15.00 24.54 9.08
N GLY A 262 -14.63 23.48 8.35
CA GLY A 262 -14.11 23.57 6.99
C GLY A 262 -12.67 24.09 6.92
N GLN A 263 -11.96 24.13 8.05
CA GLN A 263 -10.54 24.48 8.08
C GLN A 263 -9.71 23.28 7.60
N VAL A 264 -8.94 23.51 6.54
CA VAL A 264 -7.98 22.53 6.02
C VAL A 264 -6.59 22.84 6.56
N TYR A 265 -5.85 21.80 6.93
CA TYR A 265 -4.47 21.84 7.39
C TYR A 265 -3.60 21.07 6.39
N ALA A 266 -2.38 21.55 6.17
CA ALA A 266 -1.42 20.90 5.29
C ALA A 266 -0.04 20.88 5.95
N SER A 267 0.58 19.71 6.06
CA SER A 267 1.96 19.57 6.54
C SER A 267 2.94 19.90 5.43
N ASP A 268 4.06 20.53 5.79
CA ASP A 268 5.20 20.73 4.90
C ASP A 268 6.48 20.18 5.55
N SER A 269 6.90 19.00 5.09
CA SER A 269 7.96 18.22 5.72
C SER A 269 9.31 18.91 5.63
N LEU A 270 9.57 19.70 4.58
CA LEU A 270 10.85 20.38 4.39
C LEU A 270 10.85 21.83 4.87
N ALA A 271 9.70 22.51 4.89
CA ALA A 271 9.57 23.81 5.52
C ALA A 271 9.46 23.73 7.06
N GLN A 272 9.30 22.51 7.61
CA GLN A 272 9.11 22.25 9.03
C GLN A 272 7.90 23.04 9.57
N ALA A 273 6.80 23.00 8.83
CA ALA A 273 5.63 23.81 9.12
C ALA A 273 4.33 23.02 8.92
N ILE A 274 3.27 23.51 9.55
CA ILE A 274 1.89 23.20 9.18
C ILE A 274 1.25 24.50 8.75
N HIS A 275 0.60 24.47 7.60
CA HIS A 275 -0.20 25.55 7.05
C HIS A 275 -1.69 25.26 7.25
N ARG A 276 -2.53 26.29 7.13
CA ARG A 276 -3.98 26.13 7.11
C ARG A 276 -4.65 27.09 6.14
N PHE A 277 -5.80 26.70 5.62
CA PHE A 277 -6.67 27.54 4.78
C PHE A 277 -8.14 27.13 4.92
N ASP A 278 -9.05 28.06 4.62
CA ASP A 278 -10.48 27.81 4.59
C ASP A 278 -10.81 27.10 3.27
N ALA A 279 -11.54 25.98 3.36
CA ALA A 279 -12.01 25.21 2.20
C ALA A 279 -12.77 26.08 1.17
N SER A 280 -13.38 27.18 1.60
CA SER A 280 -14.15 28.09 0.75
C SER A 280 -13.35 29.28 0.19
N ASP A 281 -12.10 29.49 0.63
CA ASP A 281 -11.24 30.59 0.18
C ASP A 281 -9.84 30.11 -0.22
N PRO A 282 -9.61 29.83 -1.53
CA PRO A 282 -8.33 29.36 -2.03
C PRO A 282 -7.14 30.30 -1.81
N ALA A 283 -7.38 31.57 -1.47
CA ALA A 283 -6.34 32.54 -1.20
C ALA A 283 -6.00 32.69 0.29
N SER A 284 -6.68 31.97 1.18
CA SER A 284 -6.59 32.18 2.63
C SER A 284 -5.45 31.40 3.31
N ALA A 285 -4.57 30.77 2.54
CA ALA A 285 -3.49 29.94 3.10
C ALA A 285 -2.50 30.77 3.93
N GLU A 286 -2.28 30.31 5.17
CA GLU A 286 -1.38 30.93 6.13
C GLU A 286 -0.59 29.87 6.92
N LEU A 287 0.50 30.31 7.55
CA LEU A 287 1.25 29.49 8.50
C LEU A 287 0.40 29.28 9.76
N PHE A 288 0.14 28.03 10.13
CA PHE A 288 -0.50 27.68 11.40
C PHE A 288 0.53 27.47 12.51
N LEU A 289 1.57 26.68 12.22
CA LEU A 289 2.60 26.33 13.19
C LEU A 289 3.95 26.13 12.50
N GLN A 290 5.01 26.69 13.09
CA GLN A 290 6.39 26.44 12.70
C GLN A 290 7.04 25.56 13.76
N PHE A 291 7.82 24.57 13.33
CA PHE A 291 8.64 23.75 14.21
C PHE A 291 10.08 24.22 14.20
N ASP A 292 10.64 24.42 15.39
CA ASP A 292 12.07 24.72 15.58
C ASP A 292 12.88 23.44 15.84
N ASP A 293 12.29 22.49 16.59
CA ASP A 293 12.98 21.29 17.10
C ASP A 293 12.31 19.97 16.67
N VAL A 294 11.35 20.02 15.75
CA VAL A 294 10.69 18.82 15.20
C VAL A 294 11.02 18.73 13.71
N ALA A 295 11.82 17.73 13.36
CA ALA A 295 12.16 17.47 11.97
C ALA A 295 11.03 16.72 11.25
N GLY A 296 10.69 17.19 10.04
CA GLY A 296 9.84 16.47 9.09
C GLY A 296 8.41 16.24 9.57
N PRO A 297 7.59 17.29 9.83
CA PRO A 297 6.15 17.08 10.03
C PRO A 297 5.57 16.43 8.77
N ASN A 298 4.93 15.27 8.90
CA ASN A 298 4.52 14.45 7.76
C ASN A 298 3.01 14.18 7.80
N GLY A 299 2.56 12.96 8.09
CA GLY A 299 1.14 12.63 8.17
C GLY A 299 0.42 13.40 9.27
N ILE A 300 -0.80 13.84 8.97
CA ILE A 300 -1.64 14.63 9.86
C ILE A 300 -3.09 14.15 9.84
N LEU A 301 -3.75 14.28 10.99
CA LEU A 301 -5.15 13.89 11.17
C LEU A 301 -5.82 14.81 12.18
N VAL A 302 -6.98 15.36 11.82
CA VAL A 302 -7.80 16.08 12.81
C VAL A 302 -8.56 15.05 13.66
N ASP A 303 -8.40 15.17 14.98
CA ASP A 303 -9.17 14.42 15.97
C ASP A 303 -9.78 15.36 17.01
N GLY A 304 -11.05 15.73 16.77
CA GLY A 304 -11.77 16.67 17.61
C GLY A 304 -11.08 18.04 17.67
N GLY A 305 -10.68 18.47 18.86
CA GLY A 305 -10.03 19.77 19.06
C GLY A 305 -8.52 19.78 18.80
N SER A 306 -7.96 18.69 18.29
CA SER A 306 -6.53 18.52 18.09
C SER A 306 -6.20 18.06 16.67
N LEU A 307 -5.02 18.44 16.20
CA LEU A 307 -4.35 17.85 15.05
C LEU A 307 -3.32 16.84 15.56
N VAL A 308 -3.50 15.57 15.26
CA VAL A 308 -2.47 14.55 15.42
C VAL A 308 -1.49 14.69 14.27
N MET A 309 -0.20 14.63 14.56
CA MET A 309 0.86 14.67 13.56
C MET A 309 1.90 13.60 13.84
N VAL A 310 2.35 12.93 12.79
CA VAL A 310 3.51 12.04 12.83
C VAL A 310 4.65 12.67 12.06
N GLY A 311 5.86 12.56 12.60
CA GLY A 311 7.06 13.08 11.96
C GLY A 311 7.80 12.00 11.18
N SER A 312 8.29 12.34 9.99
CA SER A 312 9.28 11.55 9.27
C SER A 312 10.68 11.67 9.91
N GLY A 313 10.91 12.72 10.71
CA GLY A 313 12.25 13.11 11.09
C GLY A 313 13.03 13.64 9.87
N GLU A 314 14.36 13.58 9.92
CA GLU A 314 15.17 13.88 8.74
C GLU A 314 14.96 12.82 7.64
N LEU A 315 14.84 13.22 6.38
CA LEU A 315 14.59 12.27 5.27
C LEU A 315 15.70 11.23 5.06
N ALA A 316 16.92 11.50 5.56
CA ALA A 316 18.00 10.53 5.50
C ALA A 316 17.66 9.30 6.37
N PRO A 317 17.90 8.06 5.90
CA PRO A 317 17.58 6.86 6.67
C PRO A 317 18.22 6.82 8.06
N SER A 318 19.45 7.34 8.18
CA SER A 318 20.19 7.43 9.45
C SER A 318 19.97 8.75 10.21
N GLY A 319 19.13 9.63 9.69
CA GLY A 319 18.85 10.93 10.29
C GLY A 319 17.93 10.82 11.51
N GLU A 320 17.67 11.96 12.17
CA GLU A 320 16.77 12.03 13.31
C GLU A 320 15.41 11.38 13.03
N LEU A 321 14.84 10.69 14.03
CA LEU A 321 13.51 10.08 13.94
C LEU A 321 12.43 11.08 14.37
N GLY A 322 11.28 11.05 13.71
CA GLY A 322 10.17 11.93 14.03
C GLY A 322 9.28 11.38 15.16
N PRO A 323 8.62 12.25 15.93
CA PRO A 323 7.71 11.89 17.02
C PRO A 323 6.27 11.66 16.54
N VAL A 324 5.40 11.24 17.47
CA VAL A 324 3.94 11.39 17.35
C VAL A 324 3.49 12.51 18.29
N LEU A 325 2.75 13.49 17.76
CA LEU A 325 2.34 14.70 18.46
C LEU A 325 0.83 14.88 18.39
N SER A 326 0.26 15.50 19.42
CA SER A 326 -1.06 16.13 19.43
C SER A 326 -0.88 17.63 19.53
N ILE A 327 -1.52 18.39 18.64
CA ILE A 327 -1.41 19.84 18.56
C ILE A 327 -2.81 20.41 18.74
N ALA A 328 -3.03 21.20 19.78
CA ALA A 328 -4.33 21.82 20.00
C ALA A 328 -4.65 22.81 18.87
N LEU A 329 -5.82 22.67 18.23
CA LEU A 329 -6.22 23.56 17.12
C LEU A 329 -6.47 25.00 17.58
N ALA A 330 -6.80 25.17 18.86
CA ALA A 330 -7.15 26.47 19.44
C ALA A 330 -5.95 27.44 19.54
N ASP A 331 -4.77 26.92 19.87
CA ASP A 331 -3.59 27.73 20.19
C ASP A 331 -2.25 27.14 19.73
N GLY A 332 -2.26 25.98 19.07
CA GLY A 332 -1.04 25.31 18.61
C GLY A 332 -0.26 24.62 19.72
N ALA A 333 -0.81 24.44 20.93
CA ALA A 333 -0.10 23.78 22.01
C ALA A 333 0.25 22.32 21.66
N ILE A 334 1.55 22.00 21.69
CA ILE A 334 2.09 20.70 21.31
C ILE A 334 2.21 19.81 22.54
N THR A 335 1.68 18.59 22.45
CA THR A 335 1.84 17.50 23.41
C THR A 335 2.36 16.27 22.70
N ARG A 336 3.40 15.62 23.24
CA ARG A 336 3.91 14.37 22.66
C ARG A 336 3.04 13.18 23.08
N ILE A 337 2.73 12.29 22.14
CA ILE A 337 2.00 11.04 22.39
C ILE A 337 3.03 9.91 22.55
N GLY A 338 3.40 9.63 23.80
CA GLY A 338 4.37 8.58 24.13
C GLY A 338 5.80 8.86 23.70
N ASP A 339 6.62 7.81 23.74
CA ASP A 339 8.04 7.87 23.39
C ASP A 339 8.39 7.28 22.02
N VAL A 340 7.37 6.81 21.29
CA VAL A 340 7.51 6.25 19.96
C VAL A 340 8.11 7.29 18.99
N ALA A 341 9.06 6.83 18.17
CA ALA A 341 9.73 7.62 17.15
C ALA A 341 10.12 6.72 15.99
N GLY A 342 10.06 7.25 14.76
CA GLY A 342 10.33 6.51 13.53
C GLY A 342 10.43 7.42 12.33
N LYS A 343 10.60 6.84 11.14
CA LYS A 343 10.37 7.54 9.88
C LYS A 343 8.90 7.38 9.54
N PHE A 344 8.04 8.05 10.30
CA PHE A 344 6.61 7.88 10.12
C PHE A 344 6.11 8.63 8.91
N ASP A 345 5.13 8.02 8.23
CA ASP A 345 4.53 8.61 7.05
C ASP A 345 3.11 9.06 7.34
N GLY A 346 2.18 8.10 7.44
CA GLY A 346 0.75 8.34 7.63
C GLY A 346 0.25 8.01 9.03
N VAL A 347 -0.92 8.57 9.36
CA VAL A 347 -1.61 8.35 10.63
C VAL A 347 -3.12 8.31 10.45
N GLU A 348 -3.75 7.28 11.02
CA GLU A 348 -5.20 7.09 10.99
C GLU A 348 -5.73 6.75 12.38
N LYS A 349 -6.93 7.24 12.70
CA LYS A 349 -7.56 6.99 13.99
C LYS A 349 -8.33 5.68 14.00
N ASP A 350 -8.26 4.98 15.13
CA ASP A 350 -9.07 3.80 15.38
C ASP A 350 -9.42 3.65 16.86
N GLY A 351 -10.68 3.96 17.19
CA GLY A 351 -11.12 4.07 18.58
C GLY A 351 -10.35 5.17 19.30
N ASP A 352 -9.77 4.86 20.46
CA ASP A 352 -8.89 5.78 21.19
C ASP A 352 -7.41 5.66 20.78
N GLY A 353 -7.09 4.79 19.81
CA GLY A 353 -5.73 4.57 19.33
C GLY A 353 -5.49 5.11 17.93
N LEU A 354 -4.25 4.96 17.49
CA LEU A 354 -3.78 5.36 16.18
C LEU A 354 -3.13 4.17 15.46
N TRP A 355 -3.35 4.10 14.16
CA TRP A 355 -2.49 3.42 13.21
C TRP A 355 -1.43 4.40 12.72
N VAL A 356 -0.17 4.00 12.71
CA VAL A 356 0.94 4.83 12.24
C VAL A 356 1.81 3.98 11.32
N SER A 357 2.08 4.45 10.10
CA SER A 357 2.96 3.76 9.17
C SER A 357 4.40 4.26 9.28
N GLU A 358 5.35 3.37 9.01
CA GLU A 358 6.79 3.68 8.98
C GLU A 358 7.36 3.26 7.62
N TRP A 359 7.72 4.25 6.80
CA TRP A 359 7.91 4.05 5.36
C TRP A 359 9.19 3.30 4.99
N ILE A 360 10.22 3.34 5.84
CA ILE A 360 11.49 2.66 5.55
C ILE A 360 11.42 1.18 5.88
N SER A 361 10.73 0.81 6.96
CA SER A 361 10.68 -0.56 7.45
C SER A 361 9.47 -1.36 6.95
N GLY A 362 8.48 -0.71 6.34
CA GLY A 362 7.24 -1.36 5.91
C GLY A 362 6.36 -1.80 7.09
N LYS A 363 6.54 -1.18 8.25
CA LYS A 363 5.83 -1.53 9.48
C LYS A 363 4.63 -0.63 9.72
N ILE A 364 3.60 -1.22 10.28
CA ILE A 364 2.45 -0.51 10.84
C ILE A 364 2.47 -0.66 12.35
N PHE A 365 2.41 0.47 13.05
CA PHE A 365 2.36 0.55 14.50
C PHE A 365 0.93 0.79 14.96
N ARG A 366 0.58 0.17 16.09
CA ARG A 366 -0.54 0.57 16.92
C ARG A 366 -0.02 1.46 18.03
N VAL A 367 -0.52 2.69 18.14
CA VAL A 367 -0.20 3.61 19.23
C VAL A 367 -1.47 3.82 20.07
N SER A 368 -1.39 3.53 21.36
CA SER A 368 -2.51 3.71 22.30
C SER A 368 -2.60 5.17 22.75
N ALA A 369 -3.76 5.59 23.28
CA ALA A 369 -3.96 6.95 23.82
C ALA A 369 -2.92 7.36 24.89
N ASP A 370 -2.39 6.40 25.65
CA ASP A 370 -1.35 6.63 26.66
C ASP A 370 0.07 6.74 26.08
N GLY A 371 0.22 6.59 24.76
CA GLY A 371 1.48 6.64 24.05
C GLY A 371 2.24 5.31 23.98
N THR A 372 1.69 4.23 24.53
CA THR A 372 2.27 2.88 24.35
C THR A 372 2.15 2.47 22.89
N SER A 373 3.26 2.02 22.29
CA SER A 373 3.28 1.56 20.90
C SER A 373 3.73 0.10 20.76
N THR A 374 3.16 -0.58 19.77
CA THR A 374 3.55 -1.94 19.36
C THR A 374 3.54 -2.03 17.84
N VAL A 375 4.45 -2.83 17.27
CA VAL A 375 4.35 -3.22 15.85
C VAL A 375 3.14 -4.13 15.71
N ALA A 376 2.15 -3.72 14.92
CA ALA A 376 0.97 -4.50 14.63
C ALA A 376 1.17 -5.39 13.40
N TYR A 377 1.80 -4.83 12.36
CA TYR A 377 2.10 -5.55 11.11
C TYR A 377 3.53 -5.26 10.67
N ASP A 378 4.27 -6.30 10.30
CA ASP A 378 5.60 -6.20 9.68
C ASP A 378 5.48 -6.64 8.21
N LEU A 379 4.93 -5.75 7.38
CA LEU A 379 4.52 -6.11 6.00
C LEU A 379 5.73 -6.45 5.12
N ALA A 380 6.90 -5.89 5.43
CA ALA A 380 8.15 -6.23 4.77
C ALA A 380 8.53 -7.69 5.04
N ALA A 381 8.51 -8.12 6.31
CA ALA A 381 8.83 -9.49 6.68
C ALA A 381 7.76 -10.50 6.22
N ASP A 382 6.50 -10.13 6.34
CA ASP A 382 5.35 -11.01 6.14
C ASP A 382 4.96 -11.17 4.65
N HIS A 383 5.10 -10.09 3.87
CA HIS A 383 4.52 -9.97 2.53
C HIS A 383 5.42 -9.31 1.49
N ALA A 384 6.69 -9.01 1.83
CA ALA A 384 7.62 -8.29 0.96
C ALA A 384 7.04 -6.96 0.43
N VAL A 385 6.30 -6.26 1.29
CA VAL A 385 5.88 -4.87 1.11
C VAL A 385 6.95 -4.01 1.79
N GLY A 386 7.90 -3.52 0.99
CA GLY A 386 9.17 -2.96 1.48
C GLY A 386 9.04 -1.56 2.07
N SER A 387 7.91 -0.91 1.86
CA SER A 387 7.58 0.40 2.40
C SER A 387 6.11 0.47 2.81
N ALA A 388 5.81 1.36 3.75
CA ALA A 388 4.46 1.68 4.20
C ALA A 388 4.32 3.20 4.25
N ALA A 389 3.86 3.79 3.15
CA ALA A 389 3.70 5.23 3.02
C ALA A 389 2.42 5.72 3.75
N ASP A 390 1.81 6.81 3.31
CA ASP A 390 0.65 7.38 3.96
C ASP A 390 -0.59 6.47 3.84
N ILE A 391 -1.15 6.08 4.99
CA ILE A 391 -2.16 5.02 5.09
C ILE A 391 -3.57 5.60 5.10
N GLY A 392 -4.51 4.82 4.56
CA GLY A 392 -5.94 5.09 4.70
C GLY A 392 -6.62 3.99 5.52
N PHE A 393 -7.70 4.32 6.22
CA PHE A 393 -8.41 3.36 7.07
C PHE A 393 -9.93 3.40 6.88
N ASP A 394 -10.52 2.22 6.66
CA ASP A 394 -11.96 1.99 6.75
C ASP A 394 -12.27 1.43 8.14
N PRO A 395 -12.83 2.23 9.06
CA PRO A 395 -13.10 1.79 10.42
C PRO A 395 -14.27 0.81 10.53
N GLU A 396 -15.23 0.82 9.59
CA GLU A 396 -16.38 -0.08 9.60
C GLU A 396 -15.96 -1.50 9.20
N ARG A 397 -15.19 -1.60 8.12
CA ARG A 397 -14.72 -2.90 7.61
C ARG A 397 -13.39 -3.33 8.18
N ARG A 398 -12.73 -2.46 8.97
CA ARG A 398 -11.42 -2.69 9.55
C ARG A 398 -10.35 -2.91 8.49
N ILE A 399 -10.33 -2.11 7.42
CA ILE A 399 -9.37 -2.29 6.33
C ILE A 399 -8.37 -1.15 6.32
N LEU A 400 -7.09 -1.47 6.44
CA LEU A 400 -5.99 -0.55 6.18
C LEU A 400 -5.58 -0.67 4.71
N CYS A 401 -5.49 0.48 4.03
CA CYS A 401 -4.87 0.63 2.72
C CYS A 401 -3.47 1.20 2.94
N VAL A 402 -2.45 0.47 2.48
CA VAL A 402 -1.04 0.76 2.73
C VAL A 402 -0.30 0.83 1.40
N PRO A 403 0.09 2.03 0.93
CA PRO A 403 0.91 2.16 -0.26
C PRO A 403 2.33 1.63 -0.04
N ASP A 404 2.82 0.87 -1.02
CA ASP A 404 4.21 0.47 -1.19
C ASP A 404 4.80 1.33 -2.32
N LEU A 405 5.73 2.23 -1.98
CA LEU A 405 6.37 3.24 -2.84
C LEU A 405 7.01 2.68 -4.12
N ASN A 406 7.10 1.36 -4.25
CA ASN A 406 7.43 0.72 -5.51
C ASN A 406 6.25 0.84 -6.50
N ASP A 407 5.32 -0.12 -6.48
CA ASP A 407 4.34 -0.31 -7.56
C ASP A 407 2.99 -0.87 -7.08
N SER A 408 2.73 -0.86 -5.77
CA SER A 408 1.60 -1.60 -5.21
C SER A 408 0.96 -0.96 -4.00
N VAL A 409 -0.26 -1.38 -3.71
CA VAL A 409 -1.00 -1.05 -2.49
C VAL A 409 -1.41 -2.35 -1.81
N ALA A 410 -1.19 -2.44 -0.51
CA ALA A 410 -1.64 -3.54 0.34
C ALA A 410 -2.93 -3.18 1.08
N PHE A 411 -3.88 -4.10 1.10
CA PHE A 411 -5.06 -4.05 1.94
C PHE A 411 -4.92 -5.08 3.06
N VAL A 412 -4.94 -4.62 4.31
CA VAL A 412 -4.80 -5.44 5.51
C VAL A 412 -6.09 -5.35 6.32
N THR A 413 -6.68 -6.50 6.66
CA THR A 413 -7.81 -6.52 7.61
C THR A 413 -7.26 -6.43 9.03
N ALA A 414 -7.53 -5.31 9.68
CA ALA A 414 -7.04 -5.00 11.01
C ALA A 414 -7.83 -5.74 12.11
N GLU A 415 -7.11 -6.49 12.94
CA GLU A 415 -7.70 -7.24 14.07
C GLU A 415 -7.99 -6.37 15.31
#